data_AF-A0A7S3MSB7-F1
#
_entry.id   AF-A0A7S3MSB7-F1
#
_cell.length_a   1.000
_cell.length_b   1.000
_cell.length_c   1.000
_cell.angle_alpha   90.00
_cell.angle_beta   90.00
_cell.angle_gamma   90.00
#
_symmetry.space_group_name_H-M   'P 1'
#
loop_
_entity.id
_entity.type
_entity.pdbx_description
1 polymer ?
#
loop_
_entity_poly.entity_id
_entity_poly.type
_entity_poly.pdbx_seq_one_letter_code
_entity_poly.pdbx_strand_id
1 'polypeptide(L)'
;MGIVFGKIGVECAAHDVLRQLGPNLQLRRYHPSVLVETPCVGINGKENGDAFRRLAKYIGVFGDPKNEGKQSIAMTAPVVNSTTGEKIAMTAPVINATSAQGSKEGEQV
;
A
#
# COMPACT_ATOMS: atom_id res chain seq x y z
N MET A 1 -17.69 -1.64 14.64
CA MET A 1 -16.58 -2.13 13.80
C MET A 1 -15.41 -1.20 13.97
N GLY A 2 -14.55 -1.46 14.95
CA GLY A 2 -13.46 -0.57 15.36
C GLY A 2 -12.13 -1.29 15.34
N ILE A 3 -11.05 -0.54 15.10
CA ILE A 3 -9.67 -1.00 15.27
C ILE A 3 -9.50 -1.30 16.76
N VAL A 4 -9.46 -2.58 17.13
CA VAL A 4 -9.05 -3.01 18.47
C VAL A 4 -7.59 -3.46 18.34
N PHE A 5 -6.69 -2.68 18.92
CA PHE A 5 -5.29 -3.04 19.17
C PHE A 5 -4.56 -3.72 18.00
N GLY A 6 -4.16 -2.95 16.98
CA GLY A 6 -3.12 -3.36 16.01
C GLY A 6 -3.44 -4.57 15.12
N LYS A 7 -4.64 -5.13 15.20
CA LYS A 7 -5.11 -6.24 14.35
C LYS A 7 -6.25 -5.75 13.48
N ILE A 8 -6.04 -5.82 12.17
CA ILE A 8 -7.07 -5.56 11.17
C ILE A 8 -8.03 -6.75 11.20
N GLY A 9 -9.23 -6.56 11.75
CA GLY A 9 -10.27 -7.59 11.84
C GLY A 9 -11.11 -7.76 10.57
N VAL A 10 -10.64 -7.20 9.45
CA VAL A 10 -11.29 -7.28 8.13
C VAL A 10 -10.39 -7.99 7.15
N GLU A 11 -10.97 -8.51 6.07
CA GLU A 11 -10.21 -9.13 4.99
C GLU A 11 -9.15 -8.16 4.46
N CYS A 12 -7.92 -8.66 4.33
CA CYS A 12 -6.77 -7.88 3.86
C CYS A 12 -6.35 -8.31 2.46
N ALA A 13 -5.91 -7.35 1.65
CA ALA A 13 -5.34 -7.66 0.33
C ALA A 13 -4.16 -8.66 0.44
N ALA A 14 -4.27 -9.77 -0.28
CA ALA A 14 -3.28 -10.83 -0.30
C ALA A 14 -1.95 -10.34 -0.87
N HIS A 15 -0.86 -10.62 -0.15
CA HIS A 15 0.48 -10.23 -0.54
C HIS A 15 1.54 -11.18 0.02
N ASP A 16 2.63 -11.31 -0.73
CA ASP A 16 3.84 -11.96 -0.27
C ASP A 16 4.82 -10.92 0.26
N VAL A 17 5.48 -11.23 1.37
CA VAL A 17 6.63 -10.45 1.84
C VAL A 17 7.87 -10.96 1.11
N LEU A 18 8.40 -10.15 0.19
CA LEU A 18 9.61 -10.52 -0.56
C LEU A 18 10.88 -10.28 0.26
N ARG A 19 10.90 -9.21 1.07
CA ARG A 19 12.07 -8.85 1.88
C ARG A 19 11.70 -7.97 3.07
N GLN A 20 12.35 -8.20 4.20
CA GLN A 20 12.37 -7.28 5.33
C GLN A 20 13.64 -6.43 5.27
N LEU A 21 13.50 -5.11 5.17
CA LEU A 21 14.61 -4.15 5.02
C LEU A 21 14.78 -3.36 6.34
N GLY A 22 15.05 -4.08 7.43
CA GLY A 22 15.13 -3.52 8.78
C GLY A 22 13.78 -3.49 9.52
N PRO A 23 13.69 -2.82 10.68
CA PRO A 23 12.53 -2.94 11.57
C PRO A 23 11.25 -2.28 11.01
N ASN A 24 11.38 -1.26 10.16
CA ASN A 24 10.26 -0.41 9.75
C ASN A 24 9.93 -0.44 8.25
N LEU A 25 10.64 -1.27 7.47
CA LEU A 25 10.47 -1.30 6.01
C LEU A 25 10.34 -2.74 5.51
N GLN A 26 9.33 -2.95 4.68
CA GLN A 26 9.03 -4.24 4.10
C GLN A 26 8.71 -4.09 2.62
N LEU A 27 9.32 -4.95 1.80
CA LEU A 27 8.99 -5.07 0.38
C LEU A 27 7.91 -6.13 0.22
N ARG A 28 6.73 -5.71 -0.26
CA ARG A 28 5.56 -6.57 -0.47
C ARG A 28 5.23 -6.68 -1.95
N ARG A 29 4.87 -7.88 -2.39
CA ARG A 29 4.26 -8.13 -3.70
C ARG A 29 2.79 -8.47 -3.51
N TYR A 30 1.92 -7.55 -3.91
CA TYR A 30 0.47 -7.80 -3.92
C TYR A 30 0.11 -8.75 -5.06
N HIS A 31 -0.80 -9.68 -4.78
CA HIS A 31 -1.34 -10.59 -5.79
C HIS A 31 -2.34 -9.84 -6.68
N PRO A 32 -2.62 -10.34 -7.91
CA PRO A 32 -3.69 -9.79 -8.73
C PRO A 32 -5.01 -9.78 -7.96
N SER A 33 -5.65 -8.62 -7.89
CA SER A 33 -6.91 -8.42 -7.17
C SER A 33 -7.84 -7.51 -7.96
N VAL A 34 -9.15 -7.72 -7.83
CA VAL A 34 -10.16 -6.81 -8.38
C VAL A 34 -10.36 -5.65 -7.40
N LEU A 35 -10.32 -4.42 -7.91
CA LEU A 35 -10.46 -3.20 -7.13
C LEU A 35 -11.63 -2.38 -7.67
N VAL A 36 -12.26 -1.62 -6.78
CA VAL A 36 -13.22 -0.58 -7.13
C VAL A 36 -12.59 0.76 -6.79
N GLU A 37 -12.50 1.63 -7.79
CA GLU A 37 -11.84 2.93 -7.68
C GLU A 37 -12.82 4.06 -7.96
N THR A 38 -12.55 5.22 -7.37
CA THR A 38 -13.29 6.46 -7.65
C THR A 38 -12.30 7.60 -7.82
N PRO A 39 -12.54 8.54 -8.76
CA PRO A 39 -11.76 9.75 -8.85
C PRO A 39 -11.80 10.56 -7.54
N CYS A 40 -10.65 11.04 -7.12
CA CYS A 40 -10.47 11.93 -5.98
C CYS A 40 -9.61 13.14 -6.44
N VAL A 41 -10.14 14.35 -6.27
CA VAL A 41 -9.48 15.59 -6.73
C VAL A 41 -8.32 15.96 -5.80
N GLY A 42 -8.40 15.59 -4.53
CA GLY A 42 -7.42 15.94 -3.51
C GLY A 42 -7.38 14.92 -2.38
N ILE A 43 -6.16 14.53 -2.01
CA ILE A 43 -5.88 13.49 -1.01
C ILE A 43 -6.08 14.04 0.42
N ASN A 44 -6.01 15.35 0.57
CA ASN A 44 -6.08 16.03 1.86
C ASN A 44 -7.46 16.64 2.08
N GLY A 45 -8.06 16.36 3.23
CA GLY A 45 -9.29 17.01 3.69
C GLY A 45 -10.58 16.39 3.13
N LYS A 46 -11.55 17.26 2.83
CA LYS A 46 -12.95 16.88 2.57
C LYS A 46 -13.11 15.99 1.33
N GLU A 47 -12.32 16.23 0.30
CA GLU A 47 -12.42 15.55 -1.00
C GLU A 47 -12.10 14.06 -0.90
N ASN A 48 -11.08 13.72 -0.11
CA ASN A 48 -10.72 12.34 0.22
C ASN A 48 -11.85 11.65 1.02
N GLY A 49 -12.40 12.34 2.02
CA GLY A 49 -13.56 11.84 2.76
C GLY A 49 -14.78 11.58 1.87
N ASP A 50 -15.04 12.46 0.91
CA ASP A 50 -16.15 12.30 -0.04
C ASP A 50 -15.89 11.19 -1.08
N ALA A 51 -14.64 10.95 -1.48
CA ALA A 51 -14.25 9.80 -2.29
C ALA A 51 -14.44 8.49 -1.51
N PHE A 52 -13.96 8.41 -0.27
CA PHE A 52 -14.17 7.25 0.60
C PHE A 52 -15.67 6.97 0.82
N ARG A 53 -16.48 8.01 1.09
CA ARG A 53 -17.94 7.85 1.24
C ARG A 53 -18.62 7.28 -0.01
N ARG A 54 -18.13 7.61 -1.21
CA ARG A 54 -18.65 7.04 -2.46
C ARG A 54 -18.41 5.53 -2.50
N LEU A 55 -17.19 5.08 -2.19
CA LEU A 55 -16.86 3.66 -2.09
C LEU A 55 -17.68 2.96 -0.98
N ALA A 56 -17.77 3.56 0.20
CA ALA A 56 -18.53 3.02 1.33
C ALA A 56 -20.04 2.86 1.02
N LYS A 57 -20.63 3.80 0.26
CA LYS A 57 -22.01 3.67 -0.24
C LYS A 57 -22.16 2.56 -1.27
N TYR A 58 -21.17 2.40 -2.16
CA TYR A 58 -21.18 1.32 -3.16
C TYR A 58 -21.23 -0.07 -2.51
N ILE A 59 -20.45 -0.29 -1.45
CA ILE A 59 -20.40 -1.57 -0.72
C ILE A 59 -21.52 -1.74 0.33
N GLY A 60 -22.28 -0.69 0.63
CA GLY A 60 -23.44 -0.75 1.56
C GLY A 60 -23.12 -0.54 3.04
N VAL A 61 -22.04 0.18 3.37
CA VAL A 61 -21.68 0.47 4.79
C VAL A 61 -22.71 1.36 5.49
N PHE A 62 -23.40 2.21 4.74
CA PHE A 62 -24.35 3.20 5.26
C PHE A 62 -25.82 2.84 4.97
N GLY A 63 -26.13 1.57 4.72
CA GLY A 63 -27.47 1.10 4.37
C GLY A 63 -27.47 0.39 3.02
N ASP A 64 -28.47 0.68 2.17
CA ASP A 64 -28.64 -0.01 0.89
C ASP A 64 -27.42 0.15 -0.04
N PRO A 65 -26.80 -0.96 -0.48
CA PRO A 65 -25.68 -0.93 -1.42
C PRO A 65 -26.05 -0.25 -2.73
N LYS A 66 -25.14 0.59 -3.24
CA LYS A 66 -25.31 1.32 -4.50
C LYS A 66 -24.61 0.67 -5.70
N ASN A 67 -24.47 -0.65 -5.67
CA ASN A 67 -24.06 -1.44 -6.83
C ASN A 67 -25.28 -2.04 -7.55
N GLU A 68 -25.10 -2.46 -8.81
CA GLU A 68 -26.17 -2.99 -9.65
C GLU A 68 -26.88 -4.20 -9.05
N GLY A 69 -26.13 -5.07 -8.37
CA GLY A 69 -26.67 -6.25 -7.69
C GLY A 69 -27.45 -5.93 -6.40
N LYS A 70 -27.37 -4.70 -5.88
CA LYS A 70 -27.87 -4.31 -4.55
C LYS A 70 -27.36 -5.23 -3.42
N GLN A 71 -26.16 -5.78 -3.58
CA GLN A 71 -25.56 -6.72 -2.63
C GLN A 71 -24.54 -6.02 -1.74
N SER A 72 -24.58 -6.29 -0.43
CA SER A 72 -23.58 -5.74 0.48
C SER A 72 -22.27 -6.48 0.30
N ILE A 73 -21.17 -5.71 0.26
CA ILE A 73 -19.81 -6.22 0.16
C ILE A 73 -19.11 -5.88 1.47
N ALA A 74 -18.43 -6.86 2.06
CA ALA A 74 -17.69 -6.66 3.30
C ALA A 74 -16.61 -5.59 3.12
N MET A 75 -16.41 -4.76 4.15
CA MET A 75 -15.32 -3.80 4.15
C MET A 75 -13.97 -4.54 4.22
N THR A 76 -13.01 -4.09 3.41
CA THR A 76 -11.67 -4.66 3.33
C THR A 76 -10.60 -3.62 3.67
N ALA A 77 -9.37 -4.09 3.84
CA ALA A 77 -8.21 -3.24 4.10
C ALA A 77 -7.00 -3.65 3.23
N PRO A 78 -6.04 -2.73 2.98
CA PRO A 78 -6.11 -1.29 3.23
C PRO A 78 -6.98 -0.57 2.19
N VAL A 79 -7.39 0.66 2.50
CA VAL A 79 -7.91 1.61 1.50
C VAL A 79 -6.74 2.42 0.98
N VAL A 80 -6.53 2.40 -0.33
CA VAL A 80 -5.36 3.03 -0.98
C VAL A 80 -5.80 4.22 -1.81
N ASN A 81 -5.12 5.35 -1.63
CA ASN A 81 -5.20 6.48 -2.54
C ASN A 81 -4.01 6.41 -3.49
N SER A 82 -4.29 6.29 -4.79
CA SER A 82 -3.25 6.30 -5.81
C SER A 82 -3.11 7.71 -6.37
N THR A 83 -1.97 8.35 -6.14
CA THR A 83 -1.45 9.35 -7.07
C THR A 83 -0.73 8.60 -8.16
N THR A 84 -0.92 8.97 -9.43
CA THR A 84 -0.02 8.55 -10.50
C THR A 84 1.42 8.75 -10.01
N GLY A 85 2.12 7.64 -9.78
CA GLY A 85 3.42 7.66 -9.11
C GLY A 85 4.37 8.62 -9.82
N GLU A 86 5.08 9.44 -9.05
CA GLU A 86 6.14 10.26 -9.62
C GLU A 86 7.28 9.33 -10.07
N LYS A 87 7.75 9.50 -11.30
CA LYS A 87 8.95 8.80 -11.77
C LYS A 87 10.12 9.26 -10.89
N ILE A 88 10.54 8.39 -9.97
CA ILE A 88 11.83 8.57 -9.31
C ILE A 88 12.90 8.42 -10.39
N ALA A 89 13.58 9.52 -10.72
CA ALA A 89 14.73 9.48 -11.61
C ALA A 89 15.76 8.51 -11.01
N MET A 90 16.39 7.72 -11.87
CA MET A 90 17.39 6.73 -11.47
C MET A 90 18.52 7.42 -10.68
N THR A 91 18.55 7.25 -9.36
CA THR A 91 19.63 7.80 -8.52
C THR A 91 20.68 6.71 -8.31
N ALA A 92 21.81 6.84 -9.00
CA ALA A 92 23.04 6.12 -8.66
C ALA A 92 23.66 6.74 -7.37
N PRO A 93 24.37 5.98 -6.52
CA PRO A 93 24.89 4.62 -6.75
C PRO A 93 24.15 3.53 -5.96
N VAL A 94 24.03 2.36 -6.57
CA VAL A 94 23.64 1.12 -5.88
C VAL A 94 24.89 0.54 -5.23
N ILE A 95 25.05 0.77 -3.92
CA ILE A 95 26.10 0.12 -3.13
C ILE A 95 25.64 -1.28 -2.73
N ASN A 96 26.14 -2.29 -3.46
CA ASN A 96 26.12 -3.68 -2.99
C ASN A 96 27.30 -3.87 -2.04
N ALA A 97 27.03 -3.91 -0.73
CA ALA A 97 28.02 -4.35 0.24
C ALA A 97 28.21 -5.87 0.11
N THR A 98 29.16 -6.30 -0.72
CA THR A 98 29.75 -7.64 -0.59
C THR A 98 30.81 -7.55 0.50
N SER A 99 30.48 -8.00 1.70
CA SER A 99 31.48 -8.26 2.73
C SER A 99 32.29 -9.50 2.37
N ALA A 100 33.56 -9.34 2.02
CA ALA A 100 34.63 -10.33 2.24
C ALA A 100 36.00 -9.63 2.24
N GLN A 101 36.83 -10.02 3.20
CA GLN A 101 37.99 -9.32 3.74
C GLN A 101 39.24 -9.29 2.84
N GLY A 102 40.03 -8.22 3.03
CA GLY A 102 41.45 -8.32 3.38
C GLY A 102 42.47 -8.39 2.25
N SER A 103 43.32 -7.35 2.17
CA SER A 103 44.80 -7.44 2.08
C SER A 103 45.37 -6.03 2.19
N LYS A 104 46.11 -5.74 3.27
CA LYS A 104 47.09 -4.65 3.33
C LYS A 104 48.40 -5.17 2.72
N GLU A 105 49.13 -4.32 1.99
CA GLU A 105 50.60 -4.15 2.04
C GLU A 105 51.06 -3.26 0.87
N GLY A 106 51.66 -2.09 1.17
CA GLY A 106 53.01 -1.68 0.70
C GLY A 106 52.95 -1.01 -0.69
N GLU A 107 53.79 -0.11 -1.17
CA GLU A 107 55.04 0.56 -0.81
C GLU A 107 55.23 1.62 -1.93
N GLN A 108 55.96 2.71 -1.64
CA GLN A 108 56.63 3.76 -2.47
C GLN A 108 56.59 3.61 -4.02
N VAL A 109 56.50 4.69 -4.82
CA VAL A 109 57.43 5.85 -4.96
C VAL A 109 56.69 7.10 -5.43
#